data_AF-A0A530ZQK8-F1
#
_entry.id   AF-A0A530ZQK8-F1
#
_cell.length_a   1.000
_cell.length_b   1.000
_cell.length_c   1.000
_cell.angle_alpha   90.00
_cell.angle_beta   90.00
_cell.angle_gamma   90.00
#
_symmetry.space_group_name_H-M   'P 1'
#
loop_
_entity.id
_entity.type
_entity.pdbx_description
1 polymer ?
#
loop_
_entity_poly.entity_id
_entity_poly.type
_entity_poly.pdbx_seq_one_letter_code
_entity_poly.pdbx_strand_id
1 'polypeptide(L)'
;MPVPESRSTPPRVWLFAALALATAVVVIIGPALFDRFTLNVLTRSMIYAMLAVTVDILWGYTGILTFGQAAFFGTGAYASAMVLSHLGASPALMVLALASAIIVPVLLGAFVGWLSFGHGSTPLYATVISLVVPIVVTQLVFSGGV
;
A
#
# COMPACT_ATOMS: atom_id res chain seq x y z
N MET A 1 53.26 16.85 2.28
CA MET A 1 51.98 16.70 3.00
C MET A 1 51.13 15.70 2.22
N PRO A 2 50.67 14.59 2.81
CA PRO A 2 49.74 13.67 2.15
C PRO A 2 48.40 14.38 1.96
N VAL A 3 47.88 14.39 0.73
CA VAL A 3 46.55 14.89 0.43
C VAL A 3 45.53 13.94 1.07
N PRO A 4 44.52 14.42 1.84
CA PRO A 4 43.49 13.55 2.39
C PRO A 4 42.67 12.97 1.22
N GLU A 5 42.59 11.65 1.13
CA GLU A 5 41.69 10.99 0.18
C GLU A 5 40.25 11.42 0.49
N SER A 6 39.62 12.07 -0.49
CA SER A 6 38.19 12.36 -0.50
C SER A 6 37.44 11.03 -0.50
N ARG A 7 37.02 10.56 0.68
CA ARG A 7 36.01 9.51 0.82
C ARG A 7 34.74 10.01 0.14
N SER A 8 34.56 9.66 -1.12
CA SER A 8 33.31 9.85 -1.84
C SER A 8 32.25 9.03 -1.12
N THR A 9 31.46 9.68 -0.26
CA THR A 9 30.21 9.09 0.19
C THR A 9 29.45 8.71 -1.07
N PRO A 10 29.06 7.43 -1.24
CA PRO A 10 28.34 7.03 -2.43
C PRO A 10 27.11 7.93 -2.56
N PRO A 11 26.77 8.40 -3.77
CA PRO A 11 25.58 9.20 -3.98
C PRO A 11 24.39 8.49 -3.33
N ARG A 12 23.54 9.20 -2.59
CA ARG A 12 22.39 8.63 -1.85
C ARG A 12 21.55 7.66 -2.71
N VAL A 13 21.53 7.87 -4.03
CA VAL A 13 20.93 6.99 -5.04
C VAL A 13 21.46 5.56 -4.99
N TRP A 14 22.77 5.36 -4.82
CA TRP A 14 23.38 4.02 -4.71
C TRP A 14 22.98 3.32 -3.42
N LEU A 15 22.80 4.07 -2.32
CA LEU A 15 22.28 3.50 -1.08
C LEU A 15 20.83 3.02 -1.27
N PHE A 16 19.97 3.83 -1.88
CA PHE A 16 18.59 3.43 -2.18
C PHE A 16 18.52 2.25 -3.15
N ALA A 17 19.37 2.23 -4.18
CA ALA A 17 19.47 1.12 -5.12
C ALA A 17 19.93 -0.17 -4.44
N ALA A 18 20.94 -0.09 -3.55
CA ALA A 18 21.42 -1.23 -2.78
C ALA A 18 20.35 -1.76 -1.81
N LEU A 19 19.60 -0.88 -1.15
CA LEU A 19 18.47 -1.26 -0.30
C LEU A 19 17.35 -1.93 -1.09
N ALA A 20 16.95 -1.36 -2.23
CA ALA A 20 15.93 -1.94 -3.10
C ALA A 20 16.35 -3.33 -3.61
N LEU A 21 17.62 -3.49 -3.99
CA LEU A 21 18.17 -4.78 -4.41
C LEU A 21 18.17 -5.79 -3.26
N ALA A 22 18.60 -5.38 -2.06
CA ALA A 22 18.58 -6.23 -0.87
C ALA A 22 17.15 -6.70 -0.55
N THR A 23 16.15 -5.81 -0.61
CA THR A 23 14.74 -6.17 -0.44
C THR A 23 14.27 -7.16 -1.51
N ALA A 24 14.61 -6.94 -2.79
CA ALA A 24 14.24 -7.86 -3.86
C ALA A 24 14.84 -9.26 -3.67
N VAL A 25 16.10 -9.35 -3.24
CA VAL A 25 16.76 -10.61 -2.91
C VAL A 25 16.05 -11.33 -1.76
N VAL A 26 15.69 -10.60 -0.70
CA VAL A 26 14.94 -11.17 0.43
C VAL A 26 13.56 -11.68 0.00
N VAL A 27 12.86 -10.99 -0.90
CA VAL A 27 11.55 -11.45 -1.39
C VAL A 27 11.66 -12.73 -2.23
N ILE A 28 12.69 -12.86 -3.06
CA ILE A 28 12.87 -14.00 -3.96
C ILE A 28 13.39 -15.24 -3.20
N ILE A 29 14.39 -15.06 -2.33
CA ILE A 29 15.09 -16.17 -1.67
C ILE A 29 14.50 -16.45 -0.27
N GLY A 30 13.84 -15.47 0.34
CA GLY A 30 13.26 -15.57 1.68
C GLY A 30 12.35 -16.78 1.89
N PRO A 31 11.45 -17.14 0.95
CA PRO A 31 10.60 -18.33 1.09
C PRO A 31 11.38 -19.66 1.22
N ALA A 32 12.62 -19.71 0.74
CA ALA A 32 13.48 -20.90 0.82
C ALA A 32 14.38 -20.90 2.08
N LEU A 33 14.61 -19.75 2.70
CA LEU A 33 15.53 -19.58 3.83
C LEU A 33 14.83 -19.46 5.19
N PHE A 34 13.62 -18.88 5.23
CA PHE A 34 12.94 -18.53 6.47
C PHE A 34 11.81 -19.49 6.82
N ASP A 35 11.50 -19.55 8.12
CA ASP A 35 10.35 -20.29 8.62
C ASP A 35 9.02 -19.55 8.33
N ARG A 36 7.90 -20.28 8.44
CA ARG A 36 6.57 -19.71 8.13
C ARG A 36 6.20 -18.54 9.04
N PHE A 37 6.65 -18.55 10.29
CA PHE A 37 6.37 -17.47 11.24
C PHE A 37 7.08 -16.19 10.81
N THR A 38 8.39 -16.25 10.56
CA THR A 38 9.19 -15.11 10.10
C THR A 38 8.67 -14.57 8.78
N LEU A 39 8.29 -15.43 7.84
CA LEU A 39 7.69 -15.00 6.56
C LEU A 39 6.37 -14.24 6.77
N ASN A 40 5.51 -14.70 7.68
CA ASN A 40 4.24 -14.03 7.96
C ASN A 40 4.45 -12.67 8.63
N VAL A 41 5.37 -12.60 9.61
CA VAL A 41 5.76 -11.33 10.26
C VAL A 41 6.34 -10.37 9.23
N LEU A 42 7.31 -10.81 8.43
CA LEU A 42 7.98 -9.99 7.42
C LEU A 42 6.98 -9.45 6.38
N THR A 43 6.07 -10.30 5.89
CA THR A 43 5.02 -9.90 4.94
C THR A 43 4.12 -8.82 5.54
N ARG A 44 3.66 -8.99 6.79
CA ARG A 44 2.82 -8.00 7.49
C ARG A 44 3.57 -6.69 7.74
N SER A 45 4.83 -6.76 8.14
CA SER A 45 5.68 -5.59 8.34
C SER A 45 5.88 -4.81 7.04
N MET A 46 6.13 -5.50 5.91
CA MET A 46 6.25 -4.87 4.58
C MET A 46 4.95 -4.19 4.16
N ILE A 47 3.80 -4.82 4.41
CA ILE A 47 2.47 -4.23 4.18
C ILE A 47 2.29 -2.93 4.97
N TYR A 48 2.59 -2.95 6.27
CA TYR A 48 2.46 -1.74 7.10
C TYR A 48 3.47 -0.66 6.73
N ALA A 49 4.68 -1.03 6.30
CA ALA A 49 5.67 -0.09 5.80
C ALA A 49 5.19 0.61 4.52
N MET A 50 4.60 -0.13 3.56
CA MET A 50 4.00 0.46 2.36
C MET A 50 2.86 1.43 2.69
N LEU A 51 2.01 1.11 3.68
CA LEU A 51 0.97 2.02 4.15
C LEU A 51 1.55 3.31 4.74
N ALA A 52 2.58 3.19 5.60
CA ALA A 52 3.24 4.34 6.21
C ALA A 52 3.89 5.25 5.15
N VAL A 53 4.61 4.67 4.19
CA VAL A 53 5.24 5.39 3.07
C VAL A 53 4.18 6.07 2.20
N THR A 54 3.04 5.44 1.97
CA THR A 54 1.97 6.05 1.17
C THR A 54 1.44 7.33 1.84
N VAL A 55 1.16 7.28 3.15
CA VAL A 55 0.73 8.47 3.90
C VAL A 55 1.82 9.54 3.93
N ASP A 56 3.07 9.15 4.14
CA ASP A 56 4.23 10.06 4.13
C ASP A 56 4.39 10.76 2.78
N ILE A 57 4.23 10.05 1.67
CA ILE A 57 4.32 10.65 0.32
C ILE A 57 3.18 11.63 0.10
N LEU A 58 1.93 11.25 0.41
CA LEU A 58 0.80 12.18 0.23
C LEU A 58 0.96 13.42 1.11
N TRP A 59 1.20 13.24 2.41
CA TRP A 59 1.29 14.36 3.32
C TRP A 59 2.55 15.21 3.10
N GLY A 60 3.69 14.56 2.87
CA GLY A 60 4.99 15.20 2.69
C GLY A 60 5.14 15.95 1.37
N TYR A 61 4.59 15.45 0.26
CA TYR A 61 4.69 16.13 -1.05
C TYR A 61 3.48 17.00 -1.39
N THR A 62 2.27 16.61 -0.98
CA THR A 62 1.05 17.37 -1.35
C THR A 62 0.54 18.27 -0.24
N GLY A 63 0.97 18.08 1.01
CA GLY A 63 0.44 18.78 2.18
C GLY A 63 -0.97 18.33 2.59
N ILE A 64 -1.56 17.38 1.88
CA ILE A 64 -2.90 16.85 2.15
C ILE A 64 -2.77 15.57 2.97
N LEU A 65 -3.26 15.60 4.22
CA LEU A 65 -3.34 14.41 5.04
C LEU A 65 -4.59 13.61 4.65
N THR A 66 -4.44 12.36 4.21
CA THR A 66 -5.56 11.46 3.90
C THR A 66 -5.60 10.28 4.87
N PHE A 67 -6.79 9.96 5.37
CA PHE A 67 -7.01 8.82 6.26
C PHE A 67 -7.67 7.62 5.55
N GLY A 68 -7.97 7.76 4.25
CA GLY A 68 -8.65 6.73 3.45
C GLY A 68 -7.77 5.53 3.05
N GLN A 69 -6.48 5.53 3.36
CA GLN A 69 -5.53 4.48 2.94
C GLN A 69 -5.96 3.08 3.43
N ALA A 70 -6.56 2.99 4.62
CA ALA A 70 -7.08 1.73 5.14
C ALA A 70 -8.21 1.15 4.27
N ALA A 71 -9.06 1.99 3.67
CA ALA A 71 -10.15 1.54 2.80
C ALA A 71 -9.64 0.98 1.46
N PHE A 72 -8.67 1.66 0.83
CA PHE A 72 -8.05 1.18 -0.41
C PHE A 72 -7.27 -0.12 -0.17
N PHE A 73 -6.53 -0.19 0.93
CA PHE A 73 -5.81 -1.39 1.30
C PHE A 73 -6.75 -2.56 1.64
N GLY A 74 -7.79 -2.31 2.44
CA GLY A 74 -8.76 -3.33 2.84
C GLY A 74 -9.53 -3.90 1.65
N THR A 75 -9.93 -3.06 0.69
CA THR A 75 -10.63 -3.51 -0.52
C THR A 75 -9.75 -4.37 -1.43
N GLY A 76 -8.47 -4.03 -1.60
CA GLY A 76 -7.52 -4.85 -2.36
C GLY A 76 -7.23 -6.18 -1.68
N ALA A 77 -7.02 -6.16 -0.36
CA ALA A 77 -6.83 -7.36 0.45
C ALA A 77 -8.05 -8.29 0.37
N TYR A 78 -9.26 -7.75 0.50
CA TYR A 78 -10.50 -8.51 0.38
C TYR A 78 -10.67 -9.12 -1.02
N ALA A 79 -10.42 -8.35 -2.09
CA ALA A 79 -10.50 -8.84 -3.46
C ALA A 79 -9.53 -10.01 -3.72
N SER A 80 -8.28 -9.90 -3.24
CA SER A 80 -7.31 -11.00 -3.35
C SER A 80 -7.72 -12.24 -2.53
N ALA A 81 -8.22 -12.04 -1.30
CA ALA A 81 -8.67 -13.11 -0.43
C ALA A 81 -9.87 -13.85 -1.01
N MET A 82 -10.82 -13.13 -1.63
CA MET A 82 -11.98 -13.70 -2.29
C MET A 82 -11.57 -14.63 -3.44
N VAL A 83 -10.65 -14.18 -4.29
CA VAL A 83 -10.13 -14.97 -5.42
C VAL A 83 -9.43 -16.23 -4.91
N LEU A 84 -8.50 -16.09 -3.95
CA LEU A 84 -7.73 -17.22 -3.44
C LEU A 84 -8.59 -18.22 -2.66
N SER A 85 -9.61 -17.76 -1.94
CA SER A 85 -10.47 -18.63 -1.12
C SER A 85 -11.49 -19.41 -1.94
N HIS A 86 -12.04 -18.82 -3.01
CA HIS A 86 -13.12 -19.44 -3.80
C HIS A 86 -12.62 -20.19 -5.04
N LEU A 87 -11.58 -19.67 -5.70
CA LEU A 87 -11.07 -20.27 -6.94
C LEU A 87 -9.84 -21.16 -6.69
N GLY A 88 -9.17 -21.01 -5.54
CA GLY A 88 -8.00 -21.79 -5.16
C GLY A 88 -6.66 -21.10 -5.49
N ALA A 89 -5.57 -21.82 -5.24
CA ALA A 89 -4.20 -21.27 -5.28
C ALA A 89 -3.38 -21.83 -6.45
N SER A 90 -3.90 -21.74 -7.69
CA SER A 90 -3.10 -22.05 -8.89
C SER A 90 -2.27 -20.83 -9.33
N PRO A 91 -1.15 -21.01 -10.04
CA PRO A 91 -0.31 -19.88 -10.49
C PRO A 91 -1.08 -18.84 -11.31
N ALA A 92 -2.01 -19.27 -12.16
CA ALA A 92 -2.87 -18.37 -12.93
C ALA A 92 -3.82 -17.57 -12.03
N LEU A 93 -4.37 -18.20 -10.98
CA LEU A 93 -5.26 -17.54 -10.03
C LEU A 93 -4.52 -16.57 -9.10
N MET A 94 -3.24 -16.80 -8.82
CA MET A 94 -2.40 -15.83 -8.10
C MET A 94 -2.22 -14.54 -8.89
N VAL A 95 -2.04 -14.64 -10.20
CA VAL A 95 -1.99 -13.46 -11.09
C VAL A 95 -3.34 -12.75 -11.11
N LEU A 96 -4.45 -13.50 -11.16
CA LEU A 96 -5.78 -12.91 -11.08
C LEU A 96 -6.06 -12.26 -9.72
N ALA A 97 -5.59 -12.84 -8.62
CA ALA A 97 -5.71 -12.26 -7.28
C ALA A 97 -4.89 -10.97 -7.15
N LEU A 98 -3.72 -10.91 -7.78
CA LEU A 98 -2.92 -9.68 -7.85
C LEU A 98 -3.61 -8.63 -8.72
N ALA A 99 -4.15 -9.03 -9.88
CA ALA A 99 -4.88 -8.12 -10.77
C ALA A 99 -6.13 -7.56 -10.08
N SER A 100 -6.91 -8.39 -9.38
CA SER A 100 -8.10 -7.95 -8.64
C SER A 100 -7.73 -7.03 -7.47
N ALA A 101 -6.61 -7.29 -6.78
CA ALA A 101 -6.10 -6.45 -5.71
C ALA A 101 -5.65 -5.05 -6.18
N ILE A 102 -5.32 -4.88 -7.46
CA ILE A 102 -4.97 -3.58 -8.05
C ILE A 102 -6.22 -2.90 -8.62
N ILE A 103 -7.00 -3.62 -9.42
CA ILE A 103 -8.13 -3.04 -10.15
C ILE A 103 -9.20 -2.53 -9.18
N VAL A 104 -9.54 -3.28 -8.13
CA VAL A 104 -10.63 -2.92 -7.22
C VAL A 104 -10.33 -1.61 -6.46
N PRO A 105 -9.16 -1.45 -5.79
CA PRO A 105 -8.80 -0.19 -5.15
C PRO A 105 -8.63 0.98 -6.13
N VAL A 106 -8.15 0.74 -7.35
CA VAL A 106 -8.03 1.78 -8.39
C VAL A 106 -9.41 2.32 -8.77
N LEU A 107 -10.40 1.44 -8.97
CA LEU A 107 -11.77 1.86 -9.26
C LEU A 107 -12.38 2.65 -8.10
N LEU A 108 -12.18 2.18 -6.86
CA LEU A 108 -12.61 2.92 -5.66
C LEU A 108 -11.93 4.28 -5.57
N GLY A 109 -10.62 4.35 -5.84
CA GLY A 109 -9.83 5.58 -5.83
C GLY A 109 -10.29 6.57 -6.90
N ALA A 110 -10.58 6.10 -8.11
CA ALA A 110 -11.13 6.91 -9.18
C ALA A 110 -12.51 7.48 -8.80
N PHE A 111 -13.37 6.66 -8.20
CA PHE A 111 -14.69 7.10 -7.72
C PHE A 111 -14.58 8.16 -6.61
N VAL A 112 -13.76 7.92 -5.59
CA VAL A 112 -13.54 8.88 -4.48
C VAL A 112 -12.87 10.16 -4.98
N GLY A 113 -11.90 10.04 -5.90
CA GLY A 113 -11.24 11.18 -6.53
C GLY A 113 -12.22 12.03 -7.34
N TRP A 114 -13.08 11.41 -8.13
CA TRP A 114 -14.13 12.11 -8.88
C TRP A 114 -15.05 12.92 -7.96
N LEU A 115 -15.51 12.33 -6.85
CA LEU A 115 -16.30 13.04 -5.84
C LEU A 115 -15.54 14.20 -5.16
N SER A 116 -14.23 14.05 -4.98
CA SER A 116 -13.40 15.02 -4.24
C SER A 116 -13.02 16.25 -5.06
N PHE A 117 -12.89 16.13 -6.38
CA PHE A 117 -12.41 17.22 -7.25
C PHE A 117 -13.51 17.93 -8.06
N GLY A 118 -14.76 17.47 -8.01
CA GLY A 118 -15.84 18.08 -8.79
C GLY A 118 -16.23 19.50 -8.36
N HIS A 119 -16.01 19.90 -7.10
CA HIS A 119 -16.59 21.12 -6.52
C HIS A 119 -15.50 21.94 -5.78
N GLY A 120 -14.72 22.78 -6.50
CA GLY A 120 -13.92 23.88 -5.93
C GLY A 120 -13.04 23.55 -4.70
N SER A 121 -12.11 22.60 -4.83
CA SER A 121 -11.49 21.87 -3.71
C SER A 121 -10.49 22.68 -2.87
N THR A 122 -10.81 22.89 -1.59
CA THR A 122 -9.86 23.19 -0.52
C THR A 122 -9.25 21.86 -0.03
N PRO A 123 -7.93 21.76 0.27
CA PRO A 123 -7.25 20.55 0.78
C PRO A 123 -7.99 19.79 1.90
N LEU A 124 -8.71 20.53 2.75
CA LEU A 124 -9.51 20.00 3.85
C LEU A 124 -10.66 19.08 3.39
N TYR A 125 -11.27 19.35 2.24
CA TYR A 125 -12.39 18.54 1.73
C TYR A 125 -11.96 17.10 1.40
N ALA A 126 -10.79 16.94 0.77
CA ALA A 126 -10.23 15.63 0.44
C ALA A 126 -9.92 14.81 1.71
N THR A 127 -9.38 15.47 2.74
CA THR A 127 -9.15 14.85 4.05
C THR A 127 -10.46 14.38 4.68
N VAL A 128 -11.47 15.25 4.77
CA VAL A 128 -12.76 14.94 5.41
C VAL A 128 -13.50 13.82 4.67
N ILE A 129 -13.58 13.87 3.33
CA ILE A 129 -14.23 12.81 2.54
C ILE A 129 -13.52 11.46 2.76
N SER A 130 -12.19 11.43 2.76
CA SER A 130 -11.43 10.20 3.00
C SER A 130 -11.66 9.57 4.38
N LEU A 131 -12.08 10.37 5.36
CA LEU A 131 -12.36 9.96 6.73
C LEU A 131 -13.84 9.53 6.89
N VAL A 132 -14.76 10.24 6.23
CA VAL A 132 -16.19 9.96 6.27
C VAL A 132 -16.57 8.72 5.45
N VAL A 133 -15.95 8.47 4.30
CA VAL A 133 -16.26 7.31 3.44
C VAL A 133 -16.13 5.97 4.19
N PRO A 134 -15.01 5.69 4.90
CA PRO A 134 -14.91 4.49 5.73
C PRO A 134 -16.00 4.39 6.80
N ILE A 135 -16.34 5.52 7.45
CA ILE A 135 -17.38 5.56 8.49
C ILE A 135 -18.76 5.25 7.90
N VAL A 136 -19.14 5.89 6.80
CA VAL A 136 -20.44 5.65 6.16
C VAL A 136 -20.54 4.21 5.66
N VAL A 137 -19.49 3.68 5.06
CA VAL A 137 -19.46 2.28 4.59
C VAL A 137 -19.61 1.31 5.76
N THR A 138 -18.84 1.50 6.84
CA THR A 138 -18.95 0.64 8.04
C THR A 138 -20.33 0.75 8.68
N GLN A 139 -20.87 1.95 8.84
CA GLN A 139 -22.21 2.16 9.38
C GLN A 139 -23.28 1.52 8.49
N LEU A 140 -23.18 1.60 7.16
CA LEU A 140 -24.12 0.95 6.25
C LEU A 140 -24.07 -0.58 6.36
N VAL A 141 -22.86 -1.16 6.47
CA VAL A 141 -22.68 -2.60 6.64
C VAL A 141 -23.29 -3.08 7.96
N PHE A 142 -23.10 -2.35 9.06
CA PHE A 142 -23.61 -2.73 10.39
C PHE A 142 -25.05 -2.24 10.68
N SER A 143 -25.57 -1.28 9.92
CA SER A 143 -26.95 -0.79 10.01
C SER A 143 -27.97 -1.86 9.60
N GLY A 144 -27.54 -2.91 8.90
CA GLY A 144 -28.38 -4.04 8.50
C GLY A 144 -28.80 -4.98 9.63
N GLY A 145 -28.27 -4.82 10.85
CA GLY A 145 -28.75 -5.55 12.03
C GLY A 145 -28.77 -7.08 11.87
N VAL A 146 -27.62 -7.69 11.58
CA VAL A 146 -27.32 -9.09 11.89
C VAL A 146 -25.90 -9.23 12.43
#